data_AF-A0A5W7N621-F1
#
_entry.id   AF-A0A5W7N621-F1
#
_cell.length_a   1.000
_cell.length_b   1.000
_cell.length_c   1.000
_cell.angle_alpha   90.00
_cell.angle_beta   90.00
_cell.angle_gamma   90.00
#
_symmetry.space_group_name_H-M   'P 1'
#
loop_
_entity.id
_entity.type
_entity.pdbx_description
1 polymer ?
#
loop_
_entity_poly.entity_id
_entity_poly.type
_entity_poly.pdbx_seq_one_letter_code
_entity_poly.pdbx_strand_id
1 'polypeptide(L)'
;TALNIQKALLEHPTAGKLLTHPSRAVEVSYFGIDEETGLEVRVRPDLELDMGGLRIGADLKTISMWNIKQEGLRAKLHREIIDRDYHLSAAMYCETAALDQFFWIFVNKDENYHWVAIIEASTELLELGMLEYRKTMRAIANGFDTGEWPAPITEDYTDELNDFDVRRLEALRVQA
;
A
#
# COMPACT_ATOMS: atom_id res chain seq x y z
N THR A 1 5.22 23.64 -4.12
CA THR A 1 4.80 22.23 -4.25
C THR A 1 4.07 21.70 -3.03
N ALA A 2 4.67 21.62 -1.84
CA ALA A 2 4.02 21.04 -0.65
C ALA A 2 2.71 21.75 -0.21
N LEU A 3 2.68 23.10 -0.21
CA LEU A 3 1.46 23.86 0.09
C LEU A 3 0.33 23.62 -0.92
N ASN A 4 0.68 23.40 -2.19
CA ASN A 4 -0.32 23.13 -3.24
C ASN A 4 -0.90 21.72 -3.11
N ILE A 5 -0.08 20.74 -2.71
CA ILE A 5 -0.54 19.38 -2.38
C ILE A 5 -1.49 19.43 -1.18
N GLN A 6 -1.11 20.13 -0.10
CA GLN A 6 -1.97 20.31 1.07
C GLN A 6 -3.30 20.97 0.68
N LYS A 7 -3.25 22.04 -0.12
CA LYS A 7 -4.44 22.71 -0.62
C LYS A 7 -5.35 21.74 -1.39
N ALA A 8 -4.80 20.97 -2.33
CA ALA A 8 -5.57 19.99 -3.10
C ALA A 8 -6.22 18.90 -2.22
N LEU A 9 -5.51 18.44 -1.18
CA LEU A 9 -6.04 17.49 -0.20
C LEU A 9 -7.20 18.08 0.61
N LEU A 10 -7.06 19.32 1.09
CA LEU A 10 -8.08 20.00 1.89
C LEU A 10 -9.31 20.42 1.07
N GLU A 11 -9.13 20.77 -0.20
CA GLU A 11 -10.22 21.13 -1.13
C GLU A 11 -10.97 19.91 -1.67
N HIS A 12 -10.37 18.71 -1.62
CA HIS A 12 -11.02 17.50 -2.11
C HIS A 12 -12.25 17.14 -1.23
N PRO A 13 -13.45 16.93 -1.80
CA PRO A 13 -14.71 16.82 -1.05
C PRO A 13 -14.76 15.76 0.06
N THR A 14 -14.04 14.65 -0.12
CA THR A 14 -13.99 13.54 0.84
C THR A 14 -12.72 13.58 1.69
N ALA A 15 -11.53 13.54 1.07
CA ALA A 15 -10.25 13.62 1.78
C ALA A 15 -10.15 14.85 2.70
N GLY A 16 -10.60 16.03 2.28
CA GLY A 16 -10.59 17.22 3.12
C GLY A 16 -11.42 17.05 4.39
N LYS A 17 -12.59 16.39 4.30
CA LYS A 17 -13.42 16.08 5.48
C LYS A 17 -12.73 15.09 6.42
N LEU A 18 -12.10 14.04 5.89
CA LEU A 18 -11.34 13.08 6.70
C LEU A 18 -10.15 13.77 7.41
N LEU A 19 -9.37 14.52 6.65
CA LEU A 19 -8.16 15.21 7.11
C LEU A 19 -8.44 16.39 8.03
N THR A 20 -9.67 16.90 8.10
CA THR A 20 -10.07 17.99 8.99
C THR A 20 -11.06 17.58 10.06
N HIS A 21 -11.48 16.31 10.08
CA HIS A 21 -12.48 15.82 11.04
C HIS A 21 -12.01 16.07 12.48
N PRO A 22 -12.88 16.56 13.38
CA PRO A 22 -12.49 16.93 14.75
C PRO A 22 -12.07 15.71 15.59
N SER A 23 -12.68 14.55 15.34
CA SER A 23 -12.36 13.30 16.04
C SER A 23 -11.21 12.51 15.43
N ARG A 24 -10.49 13.07 14.45
CA ARG A 24 -9.37 12.35 13.84
C ARG A 24 -8.22 12.25 14.85
N ALA A 25 -7.56 11.10 14.89
CA ALA A 25 -6.24 10.99 15.48
C ALA A 25 -5.23 10.76 14.36
N VAL A 26 -4.03 11.29 14.54
CA VAL A 26 -2.95 11.20 13.56
C VAL A 26 -1.77 10.51 14.20
N GLU A 27 -1.09 9.66 13.44
CA GLU A 27 0.20 9.11 13.82
C GLU A 27 0.18 8.34 15.17
N VAL A 28 -0.96 7.69 15.49
CA VAL A 28 -1.14 6.90 16.71
C VAL A 28 -0.40 5.58 16.57
N SER A 29 0.43 5.22 17.56
CA SER A 29 1.14 3.94 17.56
C SER A 29 0.38 2.90 18.35
N TYR A 30 0.22 1.72 17.75
CA TYR A 30 -0.29 0.52 18.40
C TYR A 30 0.82 -0.51 18.50
N PHE A 31 0.81 -1.26 19.59
CA PHE A 31 1.77 -2.32 19.88
C PHE A 31 0.98 -3.59 20.17
N GLY A 32 1.44 -4.69 19.63
CA GLY A 32 0.82 -6.00 19.80
C GLY A 32 1.86 -7.10 19.84
N ILE A 33 1.38 -8.31 20.02
CA ILE A 33 2.17 -9.53 19.86
C ILE A 33 1.49 -10.34 18.78
N ASP A 34 2.26 -10.78 17.79
CA ASP A 34 1.77 -11.73 16.80
C ASP A 34 1.51 -13.08 17.48
N GLU A 35 0.25 -13.52 17.53
CA GLU A 35 -0.15 -14.69 18.33
C GLU A 35 0.51 -16.00 17.87
N GLU A 36 0.83 -16.10 16.57
CA GLU A 36 1.44 -17.30 16.00
C GLU A 36 2.93 -17.39 16.32
N THR A 37 3.65 -16.27 16.18
CA THR A 37 5.12 -16.24 16.28
C THR A 37 5.65 -15.72 17.61
N GLY A 38 4.82 -15.06 18.41
CA GLY A 38 5.22 -14.39 19.65
C GLY A 38 6.05 -13.12 19.44
N LEU A 39 6.22 -12.68 18.18
CA LEU A 39 7.00 -11.49 17.86
C LEU A 39 6.22 -10.22 18.22
N GLU A 40 6.93 -9.23 18.79
CA GLU A 40 6.35 -7.91 19.03
C GLU A 40 6.12 -7.17 17.71
N VAL A 41 4.92 -6.61 17.55
CA VAL A 41 4.52 -5.87 16.36
C VAL A 41 4.17 -4.44 16.73
N ARG A 42 4.49 -3.51 15.83
CA ARG A 42 4.13 -2.10 15.97
C ARG A 42 3.57 -1.58 14.66
N VAL A 43 2.43 -0.90 14.74
CA VAL A 43 1.86 -0.17 13.62
C VAL A 43 1.63 1.30 13.98
N ARG A 44 1.62 2.16 12.97
CA ARG A 44 1.36 3.59 13.09
C ARG A 44 0.70 4.10 11.81
N PRO A 45 -0.63 3.96 11.65
CA PRO A 45 -1.32 4.56 10.51
C PRO A 45 -1.20 6.09 10.54
N ASP A 46 -1.20 6.73 9.37
CA ASP A 46 -1.08 8.19 9.29
C ASP A 46 -2.28 8.89 9.93
N LEU A 47 -3.48 8.33 9.72
CA LEU A 47 -4.77 8.87 10.15
C LEU A 47 -5.69 7.74 10.65
N GLU A 48 -6.43 8.01 11.71
CA GLU A 48 -7.55 7.19 12.14
C GLU A 48 -8.75 8.03 12.57
N LEU A 49 -9.94 7.45 12.45
CA LEU A 49 -11.21 8.09 12.73
C LEU A 49 -12.19 7.10 13.35
N ASP A 50 -12.81 7.47 14.47
CA ASP A 50 -13.98 6.79 15.01
C ASP A 50 -15.25 7.54 14.57
N MET A 51 -16.08 6.85 13.78
CA MET A 51 -17.35 7.35 13.27
C MET A 51 -18.54 6.67 13.96
N GLY A 52 -18.57 6.71 15.29
CA GLY A 52 -19.70 6.19 16.07
C GLY A 52 -19.68 4.66 16.15
N GLY A 53 -18.49 4.09 16.40
CA GLY A 53 -18.27 2.65 16.50
C GLY A 53 -17.74 2.00 15.22
N LEU A 54 -17.59 2.78 14.12
CA LEU A 54 -16.84 2.37 12.94
C LEU A 54 -15.46 3.03 12.97
N ARG A 55 -14.40 2.24 13.12
CA ARG A 55 -13.01 2.71 13.16
C ARG A 55 -12.38 2.61 11.78
N ILE A 56 -11.97 3.74 11.24
CA ILE A 56 -11.40 3.85 9.91
C ILE A 56 -9.94 4.26 10.03
N GLY A 57 -9.04 3.56 9.33
CA GLY A 57 -7.67 4.02 9.11
C GLY A 57 -7.47 4.59 7.71
N ALA A 58 -6.51 5.49 7.57
CA ALA A 58 -6.05 5.91 6.25
C ALA A 58 -4.57 6.28 6.24
N ASP A 59 -3.95 6.06 5.08
CA ASP A 59 -2.57 6.46 4.78
C ASP A 59 -2.51 7.44 3.61
N LEU A 60 -1.66 8.46 3.73
CA LEU A 60 -1.40 9.43 2.68
C LEU A 60 -0.22 8.96 1.82
N LYS A 61 -0.46 8.76 0.52
CA LYS A 61 0.58 8.35 -0.44
C LYS A 61 0.74 9.42 -1.52
N THR A 62 1.98 9.85 -1.77
CA THR A 62 2.26 10.73 -2.91
C THR A 62 2.64 9.91 -4.14
N ILE A 63 2.17 10.33 -5.31
CA ILE A 63 2.44 9.62 -6.58
C ILE A 63 2.78 10.60 -7.71
N SER A 64 3.45 10.14 -8.75
CA SER A 64 3.76 10.91 -9.97
C SER A 64 3.39 10.08 -11.19
N MET A 65 2.77 10.69 -12.20
CA MET A 65 2.13 9.95 -13.31
C MET A 65 2.42 10.56 -14.70
N TRP A 66 3.64 11.02 -14.94
CA TRP A 66 4.04 11.73 -16.17
C TRP A 66 3.85 10.96 -17.49
N ASN A 67 3.84 9.62 -17.46
CA ASN A 67 3.76 8.76 -18.66
C ASN A 67 2.51 7.87 -18.71
N ILE A 68 1.54 8.07 -17.83
CA ILE A 68 0.35 7.22 -17.75
C ILE A 68 -0.85 7.94 -18.33
N LYS A 69 -1.48 7.34 -19.34
CA LYS A 69 -2.76 7.83 -19.87
C LYS A 69 -3.85 7.64 -18.82
N GLN A 70 -4.87 8.50 -18.84
CA GLN A 70 -5.94 8.51 -17.83
C GLN A 70 -6.63 7.14 -17.69
N GLU A 71 -6.86 6.43 -18.80
CA GLU A 71 -7.47 5.10 -18.81
C GLU A 71 -6.61 4.04 -18.09
N GLY A 72 -5.29 4.23 -18.02
CA GLY A 72 -4.36 3.34 -17.33
C GLY A 72 -4.18 3.67 -15.85
N LEU A 73 -4.72 4.79 -15.37
CA LEU A 73 -4.43 5.33 -14.04
C LEU A 73 -4.88 4.39 -12.92
N ARG A 74 -6.08 3.80 -13.03
CA ARG A 74 -6.61 2.84 -12.04
C ARG A 74 -5.73 1.60 -11.94
N ALA A 75 -5.33 1.03 -13.08
CA ALA A 75 -4.47 -0.14 -13.12
C ALA A 75 -3.08 0.16 -12.52
N LYS A 76 -2.56 1.37 -12.76
CA LYS A 76 -1.29 1.81 -12.18
C LYS A 76 -1.39 1.99 -10.66
N LEU A 77 -2.45 2.62 -10.15
CA LEU A 77 -2.69 2.77 -8.70
C LEU A 77 -2.81 1.41 -8.00
N HIS A 78 -3.56 0.48 -8.60
CA HIS A 78 -3.66 -0.89 -8.08
C HIS A 78 -2.29 -1.57 -8.04
N ARG A 79 -1.50 -1.45 -9.12
CA ARG A 79 -0.14 -2.00 -9.17
C ARG A 79 0.77 -1.40 -8.09
N GLU A 80 0.69 -0.09 -7.84
CA GLU A 80 1.47 0.54 -6.77
C GLU A 80 1.07 0.03 -5.37
N ILE A 81 -0.19 -0.36 -5.16
CA ILE A 81 -0.64 -0.97 -3.91
C ILE A 81 -0.06 -2.39 -3.74
N ILE A 82 0.00 -3.16 -4.82
CA ILE A 82 0.54 -4.52 -4.82
C ILE A 82 2.08 -4.49 -4.73
N ASP A 83 2.76 -3.83 -5.67
CA ASP A 83 4.22 -3.81 -5.79
C ASP A 83 4.94 -3.20 -4.57
N ARG A 84 4.24 -2.43 -3.74
CA ARG A 84 4.78 -1.81 -2.52
C ARG A 84 4.25 -2.41 -1.23
N ASP A 85 3.51 -3.52 -1.32
CA ASP A 85 2.93 -4.21 -0.17
C ASP A 85 2.06 -3.31 0.71
N TYR A 86 1.38 -2.34 0.10
CA TYR A 86 0.48 -1.45 0.84
C TYR A 86 -0.74 -2.20 1.37
N HIS A 87 -1.22 -3.21 0.64
CA HIS A 87 -2.28 -4.10 1.07
C HIS A 87 -1.88 -4.94 2.30
N LEU A 88 -0.63 -5.42 2.35
CA LEU A 88 -0.04 -6.06 3.52
C LEU A 88 -0.03 -5.10 4.72
N SER A 89 0.47 -3.87 4.52
CA SER A 89 0.50 -2.84 5.58
C SER A 89 -0.91 -2.50 6.08
N ALA A 90 -1.89 -2.35 5.18
CA ALA A 90 -3.27 -2.09 5.53
C ALA A 90 -3.87 -3.24 6.36
N ALA A 91 -3.61 -4.49 5.98
CA ALA A 91 -4.06 -5.65 6.73
C ALA A 91 -3.47 -5.67 8.15
N MET A 92 -2.16 -5.39 8.29
CA MET A 92 -1.52 -5.26 9.61
C MET A 92 -2.14 -4.15 10.46
N TYR A 93 -2.48 -3.01 9.85
CA TYR A 93 -3.11 -1.89 10.54
C TYR A 93 -4.50 -2.26 11.03
N CYS A 94 -5.32 -2.89 10.18
CA CYS A 94 -6.66 -3.33 10.58
C CYS A 94 -6.62 -4.31 11.76
N GLU A 95 -5.73 -5.29 11.72
CA GLU A 95 -5.60 -6.28 12.79
C GLU A 95 -5.08 -5.65 14.09
N THR A 96 -3.94 -4.95 14.03
CA THR A 96 -3.22 -4.50 15.24
C THR A 96 -3.90 -3.28 15.89
N ALA A 97 -4.47 -2.38 15.10
CA ALA A 97 -5.14 -1.18 15.59
C ALA A 97 -6.67 -1.35 15.73
N ALA A 98 -7.21 -2.55 15.46
CA ALA A 98 -8.64 -2.84 15.45
C ALA A 98 -9.43 -1.82 14.60
N LEU A 99 -9.05 -1.70 13.32
CA LEU A 99 -9.73 -0.85 12.35
C LEU A 99 -10.66 -1.71 11.49
N ASP A 100 -11.88 -1.23 11.26
CA ASP A 100 -12.90 -1.91 10.47
C ASP A 100 -12.70 -1.70 8.96
N GLN A 101 -12.14 -0.55 8.56
CA GLN A 101 -11.88 -0.19 7.17
C GLN A 101 -10.56 0.55 7.02
N PHE A 102 -9.96 0.41 5.84
CA PHE A 102 -8.71 1.09 5.52
C PHE A 102 -8.74 1.76 4.14
N PHE A 103 -8.18 2.97 4.06
CA PHE A 103 -8.12 3.74 2.82
C PHE A 103 -6.70 4.23 2.52
N TRP A 104 -6.32 4.23 1.25
CA TRP A 104 -5.20 5.02 0.76
C TRP A 104 -5.70 6.33 0.15
N ILE A 105 -5.12 7.44 0.59
CA ILE A 105 -5.32 8.76 -0.03
C ILE A 105 -4.10 9.03 -0.90
N PHE A 106 -4.24 8.77 -2.20
CA PHE A 106 -3.21 9.11 -3.18
C PHE A 106 -3.34 10.58 -3.58
N VAL A 107 -2.22 11.30 -3.60
CA VAL A 107 -2.13 12.67 -4.14
C VAL A 107 -1.01 12.78 -5.16
N ASN A 108 -1.34 13.34 -6.32
CA ASN A 108 -0.34 13.57 -7.36
C ASN A 108 0.60 14.71 -6.98
N LYS A 109 1.91 14.44 -7.04
CA LYS A 109 2.95 15.38 -6.65
C LYS A 109 3.53 16.16 -7.83
N ASP A 110 3.10 15.86 -9.06
CA ASP A 110 3.56 16.59 -10.24
C ASP A 110 3.13 18.06 -10.14
N GLU A 111 4.08 18.96 -10.44
CA GLU A 111 3.89 20.39 -10.27
C GLU A 111 2.72 20.90 -11.11
N ASN A 112 1.84 21.70 -10.49
CA ASN A 112 0.62 22.25 -11.11
C ASN A 112 -0.42 21.22 -11.56
N TYR A 113 -0.28 19.93 -11.22
CA TYR A 113 -1.21 18.87 -11.60
C TYR A 113 -1.59 17.99 -10.41
N HIS A 114 -2.10 18.61 -9.35
CA HIS A 114 -2.48 17.93 -8.10
C HIS A 114 -3.91 17.40 -8.17
N TRP A 115 -4.06 16.09 -8.32
CA TRP A 115 -5.33 15.38 -8.16
C TRP A 115 -5.23 14.40 -6.99
N VAL A 116 -6.39 14.03 -6.44
CA VAL A 116 -6.51 13.13 -5.29
C VAL A 116 -7.36 11.93 -5.68
N ALA A 117 -6.94 10.74 -5.27
CA ALA A 117 -7.73 9.51 -5.37
C ALA A 117 -7.80 8.84 -4.00
N ILE A 118 -9.00 8.45 -3.58
CA ILE A 118 -9.22 7.70 -2.35
C ILE A 118 -9.59 6.28 -2.75
N ILE A 119 -8.86 5.31 -2.22
CA ILE A 119 -9.02 3.90 -2.56
C ILE A 119 -9.22 3.14 -1.26
N GLU A 120 -10.36 2.47 -1.13
CA GLU A 120 -10.65 1.54 -0.05
C GLU A 120 -9.93 0.20 -0.29
N ALA A 121 -9.37 -0.39 0.76
CA ALA A 121 -8.89 -1.76 0.73
C ALA A 121 -10.09 -2.71 0.84
N SER A 122 -10.33 -3.53 -0.20
CA SER A 122 -11.42 -4.52 -0.14
C SER A 122 -11.09 -5.64 0.84
N THR A 123 -12.12 -6.36 1.29
CA THR A 123 -11.96 -7.51 2.19
C THR A 123 -10.99 -8.56 1.63
N GLU A 124 -11.10 -8.90 0.34
CA GLU A 124 -10.20 -9.87 -0.30
C GLU A 124 -8.76 -9.35 -0.39
N LEU A 125 -8.57 -8.04 -0.58
CA LEU A 125 -7.26 -7.43 -0.62
C LEU A 125 -6.60 -7.41 0.77
N LEU A 126 -7.38 -7.17 1.82
CA LEU A 126 -6.94 -7.28 3.20
C LEU A 126 -6.64 -8.73 3.59
N GLU A 127 -7.46 -9.69 3.15
CA GLU A 127 -7.22 -11.11 3.37
C GLU A 127 -5.91 -11.57 2.72
N LEU A 128 -5.67 -11.19 1.45
CA LEU A 128 -4.40 -11.42 0.77
C LEU A 128 -3.23 -10.85 1.57
N GLY A 129 -3.33 -9.57 1.95
CA GLY A 129 -2.29 -8.89 2.73
C GLY A 129 -2.01 -9.58 4.08
N MET A 130 -3.04 -10.09 4.74
CA MET A 130 -2.91 -10.81 6.01
C MET A 130 -2.21 -12.16 5.84
N LEU A 131 -2.53 -12.91 4.78
CA LEU A 131 -1.88 -14.19 4.49
C LEU A 131 -0.39 -14.01 4.16
N GLU A 132 -0.05 -12.98 3.39
CA GLU A 132 1.34 -12.64 3.06
C GLU A 132 2.11 -12.11 4.27
N TYR A 133 1.45 -11.29 5.11
CA TYR A 133 1.99 -10.86 6.40
C TYR A 133 2.35 -12.06 7.29
N ARG A 134 1.41 -12.99 7.52
CA ARG A 134 1.66 -14.19 8.34
C ARG A 134 2.77 -15.08 7.78
N LYS A 135 2.85 -15.22 6.44
CA LYS A 135 3.96 -15.92 5.79
C LYS A 135 5.30 -15.25 6.12
N THR A 136 5.35 -13.92 6.05
CA THR A 136 6.56 -13.15 6.37
C THR A 136 6.93 -13.25 7.84
N MET A 137 5.96 -13.14 8.76
CA MET A 137 6.20 -13.27 10.20
C MET A 137 6.77 -14.63 10.58
N ARG A 138 6.23 -15.72 10.02
CA ARG A 138 6.80 -17.07 10.23
C ARG A 138 8.23 -17.18 9.74
N ALA A 139 8.55 -16.60 8.58
CA ALA A 139 9.92 -16.61 8.06
C ALA A 139 10.87 -15.83 8.96
N ILE A 140 10.42 -14.67 9.48
CA ILE A 140 11.17 -13.86 10.44
C ILE A 140 11.39 -14.63 11.75
N ALA A 141 10.35 -15.24 12.30
CA ALA A 141 10.42 -16.04 13.52
C ALA A 141 11.40 -17.21 13.37
N ASN A 142 11.31 -17.96 12.27
CA ASN A 142 12.26 -19.02 11.96
C ASN A 142 13.70 -18.50 11.86
N GLY A 143 13.91 -17.33 11.23
CA GLY A 143 15.23 -16.72 11.14
C GLY A 143 15.80 -16.33 12.51
N PHE A 144 14.95 -15.84 13.42
CA PHE A 144 15.36 -15.58 14.81
C PHE A 144 15.66 -16.86 15.58
N ASP A 145 14.84 -17.90 15.44
CA ASP A 145 14.98 -19.16 16.17
C ASP A 145 16.20 -19.98 15.74
N THR A 146 16.49 -20.00 14.43
CA THR A 146 17.54 -20.84 13.84
C THR A 146 18.84 -20.09 13.53
N GLY A 147 18.77 -18.76 13.41
CA GLY A 147 19.85 -17.94 12.85
C GLY A 147 20.02 -18.07 11.34
N GLU A 148 19.16 -18.81 10.65
CA GLU A 148 19.21 -19.04 9.21
C GLU A 148 18.31 -18.05 8.46
N TRP A 149 18.91 -17.27 7.55
CA TRP A 149 18.23 -16.29 6.72
C TRP A 149 18.46 -16.65 5.25
N PRO A 150 17.61 -17.51 4.66
CA PRO A 150 17.84 -18.01 3.31
C PRO A 150 17.78 -16.89 2.27
N ALA A 151 18.67 -16.97 1.28
CA ALA A 151 18.63 -16.05 0.14
C ALA A 151 17.34 -16.28 -0.67
N PRO A 152 16.68 -15.21 -1.16
CA PRO A 152 15.47 -15.35 -1.97
C PRO A 152 15.73 -15.97 -3.35
N ILE A 153 16.98 -15.93 -3.81
CA ILE A 153 17.45 -16.54 -5.06
C ILE A 153 18.67 -17.41 -4.69
N THR A 154 18.59 -18.70 -4.97
CA THR A 154 19.63 -19.69 -4.60
C THR A 154 20.35 -20.30 -5.80
N GLU A 155 19.87 -20.04 -7.01
CA GLU A 155 20.38 -20.63 -8.25
C GLU A 155 20.69 -19.53 -9.26
N ASP A 156 21.73 -19.74 -10.08
CA ASP A 156 22.01 -18.90 -11.23
C ASP A 156 20.91 -19.12 -12.28
N TYR A 157 20.36 -18.03 -12.81
CA TYR A 157 19.33 -18.07 -13.85
C TYR A 157 19.69 -17.14 -15.01
N THR A 158 19.16 -17.44 -16.19
CA THR A 158 19.19 -16.53 -17.33
C THR A 158 17.89 -15.74 -17.35
N ASP A 159 17.98 -14.42 -17.48
CA ASP A 159 16.80 -13.56 -17.61
C ASP A 159 16.08 -13.84 -18.95
N GLU A 160 14.77 -14.03 -18.90
CA GLU A 160 13.93 -14.33 -20.06
C GLU A 160 12.94 -13.20 -20.32
N LEU A 161 12.58 -13.03 -21.59
CA LEU A 161 11.59 -12.03 -21.98
C LEU A 161 10.20 -12.43 -21.46
N ASN A 162 9.51 -11.50 -20.80
CA ASN A 162 8.09 -11.69 -20.51
C ASN A 162 7.24 -11.65 -21.79
N ASP A 163 5.97 -12.03 -21.70
CA ASP A 163 5.04 -12.08 -22.85
C ASP A 163 4.90 -10.76 -23.63
N PHE A 164 5.11 -9.62 -22.98
CA PHE A 164 5.08 -8.33 -23.65
C PHE A 164 6.35 -8.12 -24.49
N ASP A 165 7.51 -8.41 -23.92
CA ASP A 165 8.79 -8.25 -24.59
C ASP A 165 9.00 -9.29 -25.70
N VAL A 166 8.47 -10.51 -25.55
CA VAL A 166 8.43 -11.52 -26.62
C VAL A 166 7.65 -10.98 -27.83
N ARG A 167 6.43 -10.46 -27.62
CA ARG A 167 5.63 -9.88 -28.71
C ARG A 167 6.30 -8.69 -29.37
N ARG A 168 6.99 -7.85 -28.59
CA ARG A 168 7.78 -6.73 -29.12
C ARG A 168 8.92 -7.22 -30.01
N LEU A 169 9.63 -8.26 -29.57
CA LEU A 169 10.71 -8.88 -30.35
C LEU A 169 10.19 -9.46 -31.67
N GLU A 170 9.08 -10.19 -31.63
CA GLU A 170 8.45 -10.76 -32.83
C GLU A 170 8.03 -9.68 -33.84
N ALA A 171 7.41 -8.59 -33.35
CA ALA A 171 6.99 -7.48 -34.21
C ALA A 171 8.17 -6.81 -34.92
N LEU A 172 9.31 -6.66 -34.24
CA LEU A 172 10.53 -6.10 -34.83
C LEU A 172 11.19 -7.06 -35.83
N ARG A 173 11.14 -8.38 -35.59
CA ARG A 173 11.67 -9.39 -36.52
C ARG A 173 10.95 -9.42 -37.86
N VAL A 174 9.64 -9.12 -37.89
CA VAL A 174 8.87 -9.05 -39.15
C VAL A 174 9.22 -7.81 -39.98
N GLN A 175 9.77 -6.76 -39.36
CA GLN A 175 10.16 -5.52 -40.02
C GLN A 175 11.62 -5.49 -40.50
N ALA A 176 12.42 -6.49 -40.11
CA ALA A 176 13.82 -6.66 -40.50
C ALA A 176 13.95 -7.52 -41.76
#